data_AF-A0A558AU41-F1
#
_entry.id   AF-A0A558AU41-F1
#
_cell.length_a   1.000
_cell.length_b   1.000
_cell.length_c   1.000
_cell.angle_alpha   90.00
_cell.angle_beta   90.00
_cell.angle_gamma   90.00
#
_symmetry.space_group_name_H-M   'P 1'
#
loop_
_entity.id
_entity.type
_entity.pdbx_description
1 polymer ?
#
loop_
_entity_poly.entity_id
_entity_poly.type
_entity_poly.pdbx_seq_one_letter_code
_entity_poly.pdbx_strand_id
1 'polypeptide(L)' 'MEITVKRRTWLLGLLNSLRLEFNGEKIGNIHFFQNKTIEIPEKEGRLKYVQILDHNDEIHVKDGDIIIIKENLISTSN' A
#
# COMPACT_ATOMS: atom_id res chain seq x y z
N MET A 1 6.48 12.62 10.98
CA MET A 1 6.79 11.18 10.94
C MET A 1 6.38 10.71 9.57
N GLU A 2 7.15 9.82 8.96
CA GLU A 2 6.96 9.45 7.57
C GLU A 2 7.25 7.98 7.32
N ILE A 3 6.53 7.43 6.35
CA ILE A 3 6.79 6.12 5.78
C ILE A 3 6.98 6.26 4.28
N THR A 4 7.79 5.38 3.70
CA THR A 4 7.93 5.30 2.24
C THR A 4 7.15 4.11 1.72
N VAL A 5 6.12 4.37 0.91
CA VAL A 5 5.35 3.32 0.24
C VAL A 5 5.82 3.21 -1.21
N LYS A 6 6.20 1.99 -1.62
CA LYS A 6 6.64 1.66 -2.97
C LYS A 6 5.68 0.66 -3.56
N ARG A 7 4.98 1.03 -4.64
CA ARG A 7 4.12 0.11 -5.36
C ARG A 7 4.86 -0.43 -6.58
N ARG A 8 4.91 -1.76 -6.69
CA ARG A 8 5.41 -2.48 -7.85
C ARG A 8 4.30 -3.38 -8.39
N THR A 9 3.69 -2.96 -9.50
CA THR A 9 2.59 -3.65 -10.18
C THR A 9 3.04 -4.10 -11.58
N TRP A 10 2.43 -5.16 -12.10
CA TRP A 10 2.62 -5.62 -13.49
C TRP A 10 1.58 -4.98 -14.43
N LEU A 11 1.65 -5.27 -15.74
CA LEU A 11 0.84 -4.60 -16.78
C LEU A 11 -0.68 -4.56 -16.49
N LEU A 12 -1.21 -5.58 -15.80
CA LEU A 12 -2.65 -5.70 -15.50
C LEU A 12 -3.11 -4.82 -14.33
N GLY A 13 -2.23 -4.50 -13.38
CA GLY A 13 -2.57 -3.66 -12.23
C GLY A 13 -2.36 -2.16 -12.44
N LEU A 14 -1.97 -1.77 -13.66
CA LEU A 14 -1.76 -0.37 -14.04
C LEU A 14 -3.04 0.45 -13.80
N LEU A 15 -4.22 -0.02 -14.19
CA LEU A 15 -5.41 0.84 -14.22
C LEU A 15 -6.02 1.18 -12.85
N ASN A 16 -5.59 0.55 -11.75
CA ASN A 16 -6.21 0.70 -10.44
C ASN A 16 -5.34 1.51 -9.48
N SER A 17 -5.90 2.50 -8.80
CA SER A 17 -5.25 3.17 -7.67
C SER A 17 -5.45 2.36 -6.39
N LEU A 18 -4.45 2.39 -5.49
CA LEU A 18 -4.61 1.86 -4.13
C LEU A 18 -4.84 3.02 -3.19
N ARG A 19 -5.90 2.93 -2.38
CA ARG A 19 -6.10 3.83 -1.25
C ARG A 19 -5.26 3.34 -0.08
N LEU A 20 -4.61 4.26 0.62
CA LEU A 20 -3.82 3.99 1.81
C LEU A 20 -4.53 4.58 3.02
N GLU A 21 -4.69 3.75 4.04
CA GLU A 21 -5.31 4.09 5.31
C GLU A 21 -4.34 3.79 6.46
N PHE A 22 -4.21 4.71 7.41
CA PHE A 22 -3.41 4.55 8.62
C PHE A 22 -4.34 4.62 9.83
N ASN A 23 -4.34 3.58 10.66
CA ASN A 23 -5.27 3.45 11.79
C ASN A 23 -6.75 3.66 11.39
N GLY A 24 -7.11 3.32 10.15
CA GLY A 24 -8.47 3.49 9.60
C GLY A 24 -8.74 4.86 8.94
N GLU A 25 -7.80 5.81 9.00
CA GLU A 25 -7.92 7.12 8.36
C GLU A 25 -7.19 7.17 7.02
N LYS A 26 -7.83 7.73 5.99
CA LYS A 26 -7.23 7.84 4.66
C LYS A 26 -6.06 8.84 4.66
N ILE A 27 -4.84 8.32 4.48
CA ILE A 27 -3.62 9.13 4.38
C ILE A 27 -3.18 9.40 2.94
N GLY A 28 -3.74 8.68 1.95
CA GLY A 28 -3.48 8.99 0.56
C GLY A 28 -3.86 7.92 -0.43
N ASN A 29 -3.33 8.06 -1.64
CA ASN A 29 -3.39 7.04 -2.69
C ASN A 29 -1.99 6.83 -3.27
N ILE A 30 -1.76 5.64 -3.81
CA ILE A 30 -0.57 5.27 -4.57
C ILE A 30 -0.96 4.59 -5.89
N HIS A 31 -0.35 5.05 -6.98
CA HIS A 31 -0.73 4.66 -8.35
C HIS A 31 0.39 3.89 -9.04
N PHE A 32 0.03 2.98 -9.95
CA PHE A 32 0.97 2.33 -10.88
C PHE A 32 2.30 1.89 -10.21
N PHE A 33 3.42 2.19 -10.87
CA PHE A 33 4.76 2.09 -10.33
C PHE A 33 5.17 3.43 -9.70
N GLN A 34 4.95 3.58 -8.40
CA GLN A 34 5.23 4.82 -7.68
C GLN A 34 5.95 4.54 -6.38
N ASN A 35 6.89 5.42 -6.05
CA ASN A 35 7.46 5.55 -4.72
C ASN A 35 6.93 6.86 -4.14
N LYS A 36 6.36 6.80 -2.94
CA LYS A 36 5.77 7.96 -2.30
C LYS A 36 6.07 7.94 -0.81
N THR A 37 6.65 9.04 -0.32
CA THR A 37 6.75 9.30 1.11
C THR A 37 5.43 9.92 1.58
N ILE A 38 4.90 9.42 2.68
CA ILE A 38 3.61 9.84 3.24
C ILE A 38 3.80 10.13 4.72
N GLU A 39 3.27 11.26 5.16
CA GLU A 39 3.24 11.61 6.57
C GLU A 39 2.23 10.74 7.32
N ILE A 40 2.62 10.24 8.49
CA ILE A 40 1.74 9.51 9.40
C ILE A 40 1.54 10.30 10.70
N PRO A 41 0.32 10.26 11.28
CA PRO A 41 -0.02 11.07 12.45
C PRO A 41 0.62 10.54 13.76
N GLU A 42 1.00 9.27 13.79
CA GLU A 42 1.57 8.59 14.97
C GLU A 42 2.90 7.90 14.62
N LYS A 43 3.68 7.54 15.65
CA LYS A 43 5.01 6.93 15.48
C LYS A 43 4.95 5.51 14.94
N GLU A 44 3.86 4.80 15.23
CA GLU A 44 3.59 3.44 14.77
C GLU A 44 2.09 3.22 14.66
N GLY A 45 1.67 2.25 13.86
CA GLY A 45 0.26 1.98 13.63
C GLY A 45 0.02 0.97 12.52
N ARG A 46 -1.24 0.84 12.13
CA ARG A 46 -1.68 -0.11 11.11
C ARG A 46 -1.82 0.61 9.78
N LEU A 47 -1.02 0.21 8.81
CA LEU A 47 -1.17 0.64 7.42
C LEU A 47 -1.98 -0.41 6.66
N LYS A 48 -3.11 0.02 6.12
CA LYS A 48 -3.97 -0.78 5.24
C LYS A 48 -3.94 -0.22 3.83
N TYR A 49 -3.82 -1.08 2.84
CA TYR A 49 -4.13 -0.70 1.46
C TYR A 49 -5.48 -1.28 1.03
N VAL A 50 -6.22 -0.52 0.24
CA VAL A 50 -7.52 -0.91 -0.29
C VAL A 50 -7.51 -0.79 -1.81
N GLN A 51 -7.68 -1.92 -2.48
CA GLN A 51 -7.95 -2.01 -3.92
C GLN A 51 -9.44 -2.19 -4.16
N ILE A 52 -9.97 -1.52 -5.18
CA ILE A 52 -11.35 -1.72 -5.63
C ILE A 52 -11.43 -3.12 -6.25
N LEU A 53 -12.41 -3.92 -5.81
CA LEU A 53 -12.81 -5.25 -6.35
C LEU A 53 -11.96 -6.48 -6.03
N ASP A 54 -10.85 -6.38 -5.28
CA ASP A 54 -9.90 -7.50 -5.25
C ASP A 54 -9.42 -7.85 -3.84
N HIS A 55 -8.45 -7.12 -3.30
CA HIS A 55 -7.78 -7.46 -2.05
C HIS A 55 -7.44 -6.19 -1.25
N ASN A 56 -7.59 -6.30 0.06
CA ASN A 56 -6.98 -5.40 1.03
C ASN A 56 -6.02 -6.21 1.90
N ASP A 57 -4.97 -5.56 2.38
CA ASP A 57 -4.05 -6.13 3.36
C ASP A 57 -3.68 -5.04 4.37
N GLU A 58 -3.32 -5.48 5.57
CA GLU A 58 -2.96 -4.62 6.69
C GLU A 58 -1.64 -5.10 7.30
N ILE A 59 -0.74 -4.15 7.54
CA ILE A 59 0.55 -4.41 8.18
C ILE A 59 0.82 -3.35 9.24
N HIS A 60 1.49 -3.75 10.32
CA HIS A 60 1.97 -2.80 11.32
C HIS A 60 3.25 -2.12 10.81
N VAL A 61 3.31 -0.79 10.89
CA VAL A 61 4.44 0.03 10.42
C VAL A 61 4.83 1.06 11.47
N LYS A 62 6.06 1.54 11.41
CA LYS A 62 6.59 2.63 12.23
C LYS A 62 7.31 3.70 11.40
N ASP A 63 7.55 4.84 12.02
CA ASP A 63 8.30 5.96 11.44
C ASP A 63 9.64 5.50 10.85
N GLY A 64 9.88 5.88 9.60
CA GLY A 64 11.05 5.50 8.80
C GLY A 64 10.93 4.19 8.02
N ASP A 65 9.84 3.43 8.17
CA ASP A 65 9.68 2.16 7.45
C ASP A 65 9.53 2.36 5.93
N ILE A 66 10.00 1.35 5.19
CA ILE A 66 9.84 1.25 3.73
C ILE A 66 8.95 0.06 3.42
N ILE A 67 7.74 0.35 2.92
CA ILE A 67 6.73 -0.64 2.57
C ILE A 67 6.79 -0.89 1.07
N ILE A 68 6.77 -2.16 0.66
CA ILE A 68 6.72 -2.54 -0.75
C ILE A 68 5.44 -3.32 -1.01
N ILE A 69 4.50 -2.71 -1.73
CA ILE A 69 3.27 -3.36 -2.19
C ILE A 69 3.58 -4.01 -3.54
N LYS A 70 3.42 -5.33 -3.63
CA LYS A 70 3.62 -6.11 -4.85
C LYS A 70 2.36 -6.90 -5.16
N GLU A 71 2.04 -7.00 -6.43
CA GLU A 71 1.07 -8.01 -6.88
C GLU A 71 1.69 -9.39 -6.80
N ASN A 72 0.94 -10.33 -6.20
CA ASN A 72 1.23 -11.74 -6.34
C ASN A 72 0.61 -12.21 -7.66
N LEU A 73 1.44 -12.76 -8.55
CA LEU A 73 0.93 -13.50 -9.69
C LEU A 73 0.13 -14.69 -9.13
N ILE A 74 -1.10 -14.85 -9.61
CA ILE A 74 -2.02 -15.93 -9.25
C ILE A 74 -1.22 -17.25 -9.17
N SER A 75 -1.13 -17.81 -7.97
CA SER A 75 -0.73 -19.21 -7.79
C SER A 75 -1.85 -20.04 -8.41
N THR A 76 -1.64 -20.61 -9.59
CA THR A 76 -2.48 -21.71 -10.07
C THR A 76 -2.25 -22.88 -9.13
N SER A 77 -3.08 -23.02 -8.11
CA SER A 77 -3.23 -24.30 -7.41
C SER A 77 -3.87 -25.27 -8.41
N ASN A 78 -3.08 -26.26 -8.82
CA ASN A 78 -3.53 -27.45 -9.55
C ASN A 78 -4.49 -28.28 -8.70
#